data_AF-A0A3R9M366-F1
#
_entry.id   AF-A0A3R9M366-F1
#
_cell.length_a   1.000
_cell.length_b   1.000
_cell.length_c   1.000
_cell.angle_alpha   90.00
_cell.angle_beta   90.00
_cell.angle_gamma   90.00
#
_symmetry.space_group_name_H-M   'P 1'
#
loop_
_entity.id
_entity.type
_entity.pdbx_description
1 polymer ?
#
loop_
_entity_poly.entity_id
_entity_poly.type
_entity_poly.pdbx_seq_one_letter_code
_entity_poly.pdbx_strand_id
1 'polypeptide(L)' 'MEVGALLVGRIYNHSQDSLVRGQEKGCFGLGGSTILVLYPAGTIRLDQDILTYSDLGIETQIQMGEKIGEKLCLND' A
#
# COMPACT_ATOMS: atom_id res chain seq x y z
N MET A 1 -0.66 -0.18 -10.69
CA MET A 1 -0.24 0.16 -9.32
C MET A 1 1.25 -0.08 -9.28
N GLU A 2 1.99 1.00 -9.11
CA GLU A 2 3.43 1.00 -9.05
C GLU A 2 3.81 1.00 -7.57
N VAL A 3 4.83 0.25 -7.17
CA VAL A 3 5.30 0.20 -5.78
C VAL A 3 6.78 0.49 -5.79
N GLY A 4 7.17 1.54 -5.07
CA GLY A 4 8.56 1.92 -4.91
C GLY A 4 9.35 0.89 -4.11
N ALA A 5 10.68 0.90 -4.28
CA ALA A 5 11.60 0.01 -3.58
C ALA A 5 12.63 0.81 -2.76
N LEU A 6 13.78 0.23 -2.45
CA LEU A 6 14.82 0.87 -1.65
C LEU A 6 15.31 2.16 -2.34
N LEU A 7 15.14 3.31 -1.66
CA LEU A 7 15.50 4.66 -2.12
C LEU A 7 14.74 5.20 -3.34
N VAL A 8 13.74 4.46 -3.84
CA VAL A 8 12.97 4.80 -5.05
C VAL A 8 11.49 4.74 -4.73
N GLY A 9 10.99 5.81 -4.11
CA GLY A 9 9.61 5.90 -3.59
C GLY A 9 8.65 6.78 -4.38
N ARG A 10 9.19 7.72 -5.15
CA ARG A 10 8.36 8.69 -5.87
C ARG A 10 7.89 8.07 -7.17
N ILE A 11 6.59 8.16 -7.43
CA ILE A 11 5.94 7.62 -8.62
C ILE A 11 5.31 8.80 -9.35
N TYR A 12 5.70 9.00 -10.60
CA TYR A 12 5.15 10.02 -11.48
C TYR A 12 4.41 9.31 -12.61
N ASN A 13 3.07 9.28 -12.55
CA ASN A 13 2.24 8.76 -13.62
C ASN A 13 1.79 9.90 -14.53
N HIS A 14 1.87 9.70 -15.84
CA HIS A 14 1.26 10.62 -16.81
C HIS A 14 -0.26 10.51 -16.74
N SER A 15 -0.95 11.65 -16.75
CA SER A 15 -2.41 11.70 -16.69
C SER A 15 -3.03 11.25 -18.02
N GLN A 16 -3.19 9.93 -18.20
CA GLN A 16 -3.81 9.33 -19.37
C GLN A 16 -4.71 8.16 -18.97
N ASP A 17 -5.92 8.13 -19.55
CA ASP A 17 -6.91 7.07 -19.27
C ASP A 17 -6.66 5.79 -20.07
N SER A 18 -5.85 5.87 -21.12
CA SER A 18 -5.47 4.73 -21.96
C SER A 18 -4.04 4.86 -22.47
N LEU A 19 -3.39 3.72 -22.70
CA LEU A 19 -2.00 3.65 -23.17
C LEU A 19 -1.90 2.59 -24.27
N VAL A 20 -1.05 2.83 -25.26
CA VAL A 20 -0.70 1.82 -26.26
C VAL A 20 0.55 1.04 -25.84
N ARG A 21 0.72 -0.17 -26.35
CA ARG A 21 1.89 -1.00 -26.04
C ARG A 21 3.19 -0.26 -26.40
N GLY A 22 4.10 -0.15 -25.44
CA GLY A 22 5.38 0.54 -25.61
C GLY A 22 5.35 2.03 -25.30
N GLN A 23 4.16 2.61 -25.03
CA GLN A 23 4.04 3.98 -24.56
C GLN A 23 4.52 4.09 -23.10
N GLU A 24 5.27 5.15 -22.82
CA GLU A 24 5.66 5.47 -21.46
C GLU A 24 4.44 5.82 -20.61
N LYS A 25 4.28 5.12 -19.49
CA LYS A 25 3.22 5.39 -18.50
C LYS A 25 3.63 6.47 -17.49
N GLY A 26 4.92 6.55 -17.20
CA GLY A 26 5.46 7.33 -16.11
C GLY A 26 6.86 6.88 -15.72
N CYS A 27 7.38 7.42 -14.62
CA CYS A 27 8.70 7.09 -14.12
C CYS A 27 8.77 7.01 -12.59
N PHE A 28 9.82 6.36 -12.12
CA PHE A 28 10.17 6.33 -10.70
C PHE A 28 11.25 7.38 -10.41
N GLY A 29 11.19 7.98 -9.22
CA GLY A 29 12.18 8.92 -8.72
C GLY A 29 12.65 8.57 -7.31
N LEU A 30 13.75 9.22 -6.91
CA LEU A 30 14.32 9.08 -5.57
C LEU A 30 13.30 9.47 -4.49
N GLY A 31 13.17 8.63 -3.46
CA GLY A 31 12.20 8.83 -2.38
C GLY A 31 12.28 7.76 -1.29
N GLY A 32 11.39 7.87 -0.30
CA GLY A 32 11.27 6.87 0.76
C GLY A 32 10.79 5.53 0.21
N SER A 33 11.28 4.41 0.73
CA SER A 33 10.85 3.09 0.27
C SER A 33 9.44 2.75 0.73
N THR A 34 8.77 1.84 0.01
CA THR A 34 7.46 1.30 0.38
C THR A 34 7.50 -0.23 0.34
N ILE A 35 6.72 -0.88 1.20
CA ILE A 35 6.45 -2.31 1.11
C ILE A 35 4.95 -2.53 0.91
N LEU A 36 4.59 -3.59 0.21
CA LEU A 36 3.21 -4.05 0.08
C LEU A 36 3.13 -5.47 0.61
N VAL A 37 2.25 -5.70 1.59
CA VAL A 37 2.02 -7.02 2.17
C VAL A 37 0.63 -7.49 1.76
N LEU A 38 0.57 -8.63 1.07
CA LEU A 38 -0.67 -9.21 0.56
C LEU A 38 -1.02 -10.44 1.39
N TYR A 39 -2.28 -10.50 1.84
CA TYR A 39 -2.84 -11.64 2.56
C TYR A 39 -4.01 -12.24 1.76
N PRO A 40 -4.28 -13.55 1.87
CA PRO A 40 -5.49 -14.12 1.30
C PRO A 40 -6.74 -13.46 1.90
N ALA A 41 -7.81 -13.43 1.10
CA ALA A 41 -9.07 -12.83 1.56
C ALA A 41 -9.57 -13.54 2.83
N GLY A 42 -9.99 -12.74 3.82
CA GLY A 42 -10.57 -13.26 5.06
C GLY A 42 -9.58 -13.90 6.05
N THR A 43 -8.26 -13.69 5.91
CA THR A 43 -7.28 -14.28 6.85
C THR A 43 -6.80 -13.35 7.95
N ILE A 44 -7.04 -12.04 7.82
CA ILE A 44 -6.59 -11.03 8.79
C ILE A 44 -7.72 -10.08 9.16
N ARG A 45 -7.63 -9.53 10.37
CA ARG A 45 -8.44 -8.42 10.86
C ARG A 45 -7.49 -7.26 11.20
N LEU A 46 -7.63 -6.14 10.50
CA LEU A 46 -6.88 -4.92 10.80
C LEU A 46 -7.43 -4.26 12.07
N ASP A 47 -6.59 -3.52 12.78
CA ASP A 47 -7.03 -2.73 13.93
C ASP A 47 -7.99 -1.60 13.49
N GLN A 48 -8.93 -1.27 14.37
CA GLN A 48 -10.10 -0.44 14.02
C GLN A 48 -9.73 1.01 13.70
N ASP A 49 -8.69 1.54 14.32
CA ASP A 49 -8.17 2.89 14.07
C ASP A 49 -7.62 3.01 12.64
N ILE A 50 -6.82 2.03 12.18
CA ILE A 50 -6.30 1.98 10.81
C ILE A 50 -7.46 1.95 9.80
N LEU A 51 -8.49 1.12 10.05
CA LEU A 51 -9.67 1.06 9.18
C LEU A 51 -10.42 2.40 9.15
N THR A 52 -10.63 3.00 10.31
CA THR A 52 -11.35 4.28 10.43
C THR A 52 -10.63 5.41 9.71
N TYR A 53 -9.31 5.51 9.85
CA TYR A 53 -8.51 6.51 9.14
C TYR A 53 -8.44 6.24 7.65
N SER A 54 -8.38 4.98 7.24
CA SER A 54 -8.43 4.59 5.82
C SER A 54 -9.74 5.02 5.16
N ASP A 55 -10.88 4.83 5.83
CA ASP A 55 -12.20 5.26 5.34
C ASP A 55 -12.30 6.79 5.19
N LEU A 56 -11.52 7.53 5.98
CA LEU A 56 -11.43 9.00 5.92
C LEU A 56 -10.33 9.50 4.96
N GLY A 57 -9.55 8.60 4.34
CA GLY A 57 -8.42 8.95 3.47
C GLY A 57 -7.23 9.56 4.22
N ILE A 58 -7.09 9.26 5.52
CA ILE A 58 -6.02 9.76 6.39
C ILE A 58 -4.93 8.67 6.53
N GLU A 59 -3.67 9.05 6.29
CA GLU A 59 -2.54 8.14 6.50
C GLU A 59 -2.33 7.88 8.01
N THR A 60 -2.17 6.61 8.38
CA THR A 60 -1.92 6.23 9.78
C THR A 60 -0.42 6.12 10.04
N GLN A 61 0.09 6.92 10.98
CA GLN A 61 1.46 6.80 11.47
C GLN A 61 1.53 5.69 12.52
N ILE A 62 2.44 4.73 12.33
CA ILE A 62 2.68 3.61 13.26
C ILE A 62 4.14 3.61 13.74
N GLN A 63 4.40 3.01 14.89
CA GLN A 63 5.76 2.76 15.38
C GLN A 63 6.27 1.38 14.99
N MET A 64 7.60 1.21 14.93
CA MET A 64 8.19 -0.10 14.69
C MET A 64 7.83 -1.07 15.84
N GLY A 65 7.27 -2.23 15.49
CA GLY A 65 6.82 -3.23 16.46
C GLY A 65 5.39 -3.01 16.97
N GLU A 66 4.71 -1.95 16.52
CA GLU A 66 3.30 -1.73 16.80
C GLU A 66 2.44 -2.80 16.12
N LYS A 67 1.42 -3.28 16.84
CA LYS A 67 0.43 -4.21 16.29
C LYS A 67 -0.49 -3.42 15.36
N ILE A 68 -0.71 -3.93 14.15
CA ILE A 68 -1.56 -3.31 13.12
C ILE A 68 -2.78 -4.17 12.75
N GLY A 69 -2.92 -5.31 13.42
CA GLY A 69 -3.97 -6.29 13.18
C GLY A 69 -3.58 -7.66 13.69
N GLU A 70 -4.46 -8.62 13.46
CA GLU A 70 -4.33 -10.00 13.91
C GLU A 70 -4.78 -10.98 12.84
N LYS A 71 -4.26 -12.21 12.93
CA LYS A 71 -4.76 -13.32 12.12
C LYS A 71 -6.15 -13.69 12.60
N LEU A 72 -7.08 -13.89 11.67
CA LEU A 72 -8.35 -14.54 11.97
C LEU A 72 -8.08 -16.02 12.22
N CYS A 73 -8.16 -16.45 13.48
CA CYS A 73 -8.20 -17.87 13.82
C CYS A 73 -9.58 -18.39 13.43
N LEU A 74 -9.64 -19.28 12.46
CA LEU A 74 -10.82 -20.12 12.26
C LEU A 74 -10.89 -21.03 13.50
N ASN A 75 -11.98 -20.93 14.26
CA ASN A 75 -12.30 -21.97 15.23
C ASN A 75 -12.64 -23.22 14.40
N ASP A 76 -11.81 -24.27 14.51
CA ASP A 76 -12.15 -25.62 14.08
C ASP A 76 -13.29 -26.19 14.94
#